data_AF-A0A4U6QNC6-F1
#
_entry.id   AF-A0A4U6QNC6-F1
#
_cell.length_a   1.000
_cell.length_b   1.000
_cell.length_c   1.000
_cell.angle_alpha   90.00
_cell.angle_beta   90.00
_cell.angle_gamma   90.00
#
_symmetry.space_group_name_H-M   'P 1'
#
loop_
_entity.id
_entity.type
_entity.pdbx_description
1 polymer ?
#
loop_
_entity_poly.entity_id
_entity_poly.type
_entity_poly.pdbx_seq_one_letter_code
_entity_poly.pdbx_strand_id
1 'polypeptide(L)'
;MNPRRLGSRMYDVAGWPAAALLRLVDRVDQLTGFPFTEPSRRWSRTLNWHGRRITGRVAQPLLRMSNRWNRRSILGDGPPISLTSHGSRVTGAFATIESIGLGRTRPREIVLWLNSAAEIADLAPELRRLQRRGLTVVQVENLGPHTKYFPFVRDRWDGASPLVTADDDLVYPAGWLARLVRAAADRPDAVNAHRAHHVEVDPDGALLPYSRWTACRSDRPEVRTFGTGLSGVWYPPAMLRRLRERGTAFADVCPRADDIWLHFVAVADGIPVRQIRSGSRHFPVLRGSQVSKLQADNVGLSGNDRQIRATYTDDVLGRLAAG
;
A
#
# COMPACT_ATOMS: atom_id res chain seq x y z
N MET A 1 2.37 26.82 38.55
CA MET A 1 2.64 26.35 37.17
C MET A 1 3.07 24.88 37.22
N ASN A 2 2.31 23.97 36.60
CA ASN A 2 2.56 22.53 36.71
C ASN A 2 3.75 22.09 35.82
N PRO A 3 4.86 21.55 36.37
CA PRO A 3 6.05 21.17 35.60
C PRO A 3 5.79 20.04 34.58
N ARG A 4 4.65 19.32 34.68
CA ARG A 4 4.27 18.29 33.70
C ARG A 4 3.84 18.84 32.32
N ARG A 5 3.51 20.14 32.20
CA ARG A 5 3.09 20.73 30.90
C ARG A 5 4.26 21.15 30.01
N LEU A 6 5.42 21.52 30.56
CA LEU A 6 6.60 21.88 29.76
C LEU A 6 7.24 20.67 29.07
N GLY A 7 7.25 19.50 29.71
CA GLY A 7 7.73 18.26 29.10
C GLY A 7 6.94 17.89 27.84
N SER A 8 5.61 18.02 27.86
CA SER A 8 4.74 17.63 26.73
C SER A 8 5.02 18.40 25.43
N ARG A 9 5.37 19.70 25.52
CA ARG A 9 5.68 20.52 24.34
C ARG A 9 7.03 20.18 23.70
N MET A 10 8.03 19.81 24.49
CA MET A 10 9.38 19.52 23.99
C MET A 10 9.44 18.20 23.19
N TYR A 11 8.63 17.20 23.56
CA TYR A 11 8.57 15.89 22.89
C TYR A 11 7.74 15.90 21.59
N ASP A 12 6.84 16.87 21.41
CA ASP A 12 6.09 17.06 20.16
C ASP A 12 6.96 17.68 19.05
N VAL A 13 8.06 18.36 19.43
CA VAL A 13 9.02 18.97 18.49
C VAL A 13 9.95 17.93 17.85
N ALA A 14 10.20 16.80 18.50
CA ALA A 14 11.19 15.82 18.00
C ALA A 14 10.79 15.14 16.68
N GLY A 15 9.49 15.05 16.39
CA GLY A 15 8.96 14.58 15.11
C GLY A 15 8.92 15.65 14.01
N TRP A 16 9.16 16.92 14.36
CA TRP A 16 8.99 18.05 13.45
C TRP A 16 9.92 17.97 12.22
N PRO A 17 11.21 17.61 12.32
CA PRO A 17 12.08 17.53 11.14
C PRO A 17 11.60 16.49 10.12
N ALA A 18 11.22 15.30 10.58
CA ALA A 18 10.68 14.25 9.72
C ALA A 18 9.35 14.69 9.10
N ALA A 19 8.43 15.22 9.91
CA ALA A 19 7.14 15.69 9.42
C ALA A 19 7.27 16.87 8.44
N ALA A 20 8.22 17.79 8.66
CA ALA A 20 8.51 18.91 7.79
C ALA A 20 9.03 18.43 6.44
N LEU A 21 9.98 17.48 6.43
CA LEU A 21 10.44 16.84 5.19
C LEU A 21 9.29 16.18 4.43
N LEU A 22 8.49 15.35 5.11
CA LEU A 22 7.36 14.65 4.47
C LEU A 22 6.32 15.62 3.90
N ARG A 23 6.05 16.74 4.57
CA ARG A 23 5.15 17.80 4.06
C ARG A 23 5.74 18.57 2.89
N LEU A 24 7.04 18.90 2.96
CA LEU A 24 7.73 19.61 1.90
C LEU A 24 7.74 18.78 0.63
N VAL A 25 8.19 17.53 0.71
CA VAL A 25 8.26 16.65 -0.46
C VAL A 25 6.86 16.36 -1.01
N ASP A 26 5.86 16.14 -0.15
CA ASP A 26 4.46 16.00 -0.58
C ASP A 26 3.93 17.25 -1.30
N ARG A 27 4.34 18.45 -0.88
CA ARG A 27 3.93 19.71 -1.52
C ARG A 27 4.62 19.90 -2.88
N VAL A 28 5.92 19.66 -2.94
CA VAL A 28 6.69 19.72 -4.21
C VAL A 28 6.12 18.75 -5.23
N ASP A 29 5.82 17.54 -4.80
CA ASP A 29 5.26 16.49 -5.63
C ASP A 29 3.84 16.80 -6.11
N GLN A 30 3.03 17.47 -5.29
CA GLN A 30 1.71 17.93 -5.73
C GLN A 30 1.78 19.04 -6.78
N LEU A 31 2.81 19.89 -6.73
CA LEU A 31 2.99 21.01 -7.67
C LEU A 31 3.65 20.58 -8.98
N THR A 32 4.58 19.63 -8.91
CA THR A 32 5.48 19.32 -10.03
C THR A 32 5.37 17.88 -10.53
N GLY A 33 4.71 16.99 -9.77
CA GLY A 33 4.74 15.55 -9.97
C GLY A 33 6.09 14.90 -9.62
N PHE A 34 7.08 15.67 -9.18
CA PHE A 34 8.39 15.17 -8.77
C PHE A 34 8.45 14.96 -7.25
N PRO A 35 8.99 13.83 -6.74
CA PRO A 35 9.54 12.70 -7.49
C PRO A 35 8.58 11.50 -7.61
N PHE A 36 7.30 11.65 -7.24
CA PHE A 36 6.42 10.48 -7.04
C PHE A 36 5.50 10.16 -8.21
N THR A 37 5.08 11.12 -9.04
CA THR A 37 4.29 10.81 -10.24
C THR A 37 5.17 10.12 -11.28
N GLU A 38 4.71 9.02 -11.86
CA GLU A 38 5.40 8.39 -12.99
C GLU A 38 5.29 9.29 -14.24
N PRO A 39 6.41 9.81 -14.77
CA PRO A 39 6.39 10.69 -15.94
C PRO A 39 6.32 9.88 -17.24
N SER A 40 5.79 10.49 -18.30
CA SER A 40 5.74 9.87 -19.64
C SER A 40 7.12 9.78 -20.31
N ARG A 41 8.01 10.73 -20.05
CA ARG A 41 9.34 10.82 -20.68
C ARG A 41 10.39 9.98 -19.94
N ARG A 42 11.17 9.18 -20.68
CA ARG A 42 12.17 8.24 -20.14
C ARG A 42 13.21 8.89 -19.22
N TRP A 43 13.79 10.03 -19.61
CA TRP A 43 14.80 10.71 -18.78
C TRP A 43 14.23 11.21 -17.45
N SER A 44 12.98 11.66 -17.44
CA SER A 44 12.28 12.08 -16.22
C SER A 44 12.01 10.90 -15.29
N ARG A 45 11.84 9.68 -15.82
CA ARG A 45 11.69 8.46 -14.99
C ARG A 45 12.96 8.18 -14.20
N THR A 46 14.13 8.32 -14.84
CA THR A 46 15.43 8.20 -14.18
C THR A 46 15.60 9.25 -13.09
N LEU A 47 15.27 10.51 -13.39
CA LEU A 47 15.33 11.60 -12.41
C LEU A 47 14.42 11.35 -11.20
N ASN A 48 13.16 10.95 -11.43
CA ASN A 48 12.23 10.60 -10.36
C ASN A 48 12.72 9.41 -9.54
N TRP A 49 13.31 8.40 -10.18
CA TRP A 49 13.92 7.27 -9.47
C TRP A 49 15.05 7.72 -8.53
N HIS A 50 15.96 8.58 -9.00
CA HIS A 50 17.01 9.13 -8.15
C HIS A 50 16.42 9.97 -7.01
N GLY A 51 15.45 10.84 -7.33
CA GLY A 51 14.74 11.66 -6.35
C GLY A 51 14.14 10.82 -5.22
N ARG A 52 13.40 9.76 -5.56
CA ARG A 52 12.83 8.82 -4.58
C ARG A 52 13.89 8.16 -3.71
N ARG A 53 15.01 7.73 -4.28
CA ARG A 53 16.10 7.12 -3.50
C ARG A 53 16.76 8.13 -2.56
N ILE A 54 16.98 9.35 -3.01
CA ILE A 54 17.53 10.42 -2.17
C ILE A 54 16.56 10.73 -1.04
N THR A 55 15.27 10.92 -1.33
CA THR A 55 14.24 11.16 -0.32
C THR A 55 14.21 10.04 0.72
N GLY A 56 14.21 8.77 0.30
CA GLY A 56 14.21 7.62 1.24
C GLY A 56 15.45 7.61 2.13
N ARG A 57 16.63 7.90 1.57
CA ARG A 57 17.91 7.97 2.29
C ARG A 57 17.93 9.07 3.35
N VAL A 58 17.34 10.23 3.05
CA VAL A 58 17.26 11.37 3.98
C VAL A 58 16.15 11.17 5.01
N ALA A 59 15.01 10.61 4.61
CA ALA A 59 13.87 10.42 5.49
C ALA A 59 14.13 9.35 6.57
N GLN A 60 14.78 8.24 6.22
CA GLN A 60 14.98 7.12 7.15
C GLN A 60 15.67 7.49 8.48
N PRO A 61 16.79 8.24 8.52
CA PRO A 61 17.39 8.67 9.78
C PRO A 61 16.50 9.64 10.57
N LEU A 62 15.80 10.55 9.88
CA LEU A 62 14.85 11.48 10.52
C LEU A 62 13.64 10.73 11.11
N LEU A 63 13.16 9.69 10.44
CA LEU A 63 12.10 8.82 10.95
C LEU A 63 12.58 8.01 12.15
N ARG A 64 13.82 7.51 12.16
CA ARG A 64 14.42 6.85 13.34
C ARG A 64 14.50 7.81 14.52
N MET A 65 14.88 9.05 14.25
CA MET A 65 14.93 10.14 15.22
C MET A 65 13.55 10.45 15.82
N SER A 66 12.54 10.63 14.95
CA SER A 66 11.14 10.78 15.36
C SER A 66 10.69 9.60 16.21
N ASN A 67 10.91 8.38 15.73
CA ASN A 67 10.53 7.15 16.42
C ASN A 67 11.14 7.03 17.82
N ARG A 68 12.35 7.55 18.03
CA ARG A 68 13.04 7.51 19.32
C ARG A 68 12.43 8.47 20.36
N TRP A 69 11.99 9.65 19.93
CA TRP A 69 11.65 10.76 20.85
C TRP A 69 10.19 11.20 20.80
N ASN A 70 9.48 10.93 19.72
CA ASN A 70 8.06 11.23 19.56
C ASN A 70 7.23 10.24 20.38
N ARG A 71 6.34 10.78 21.23
CA ARG A 71 5.42 9.99 22.07
C ARG A 71 3.96 10.07 21.61
N ARG A 72 3.68 10.85 20.56
CA ARG A 72 2.33 11.00 20.01
C ARG A 72 1.84 9.67 19.46
N SER A 73 0.58 9.34 19.74
CA SER A 73 -0.10 8.20 19.13
C SER A 73 -0.03 8.27 17.60
N ILE A 74 0.24 7.14 16.96
CA ILE A 74 0.18 7.02 15.50
C ILE A 74 -1.26 6.85 15.00
N LEU A 75 -2.23 6.75 15.91
CA LEU A 75 -3.64 6.55 15.61
C LEU A 75 -4.43 7.88 15.58
N GLY A 76 -5.57 7.84 14.89
CA GLY A 76 -6.57 8.91 14.78
C GLY A 76 -7.89 8.32 14.30
N ASP A 77 -8.64 9.06 13.48
CA ASP A 77 -10.01 8.65 13.09
C ASP A 77 -10.11 8.13 11.64
N GLY A 78 -8.97 7.90 10.98
CA GLY A 78 -8.90 7.36 9.61
C GLY A 78 -9.25 5.87 9.53
N PRO A 79 -9.29 5.29 8.32
CA PRO A 79 -9.57 3.87 8.14
C PRO A 79 -8.48 2.98 8.77
N PRO A 80 -8.78 1.72 9.10
CA PRO A 80 -7.77 0.72 9.42
C PRO A 80 -6.71 0.58 8.33
N ILE A 81 -5.47 0.36 8.74
CA ILE A 81 -4.35 0.03 7.86
C ILE A 81 -3.84 -1.37 8.19
N SER A 82 -3.62 -2.17 7.16
CA SER A 82 -2.98 -3.49 7.26
C SER A 82 -1.73 -3.54 6.40
N LEU A 83 -0.65 -4.09 6.94
CA LEU A 83 0.61 -4.32 6.26
C LEU A 83 1.26 -5.62 6.75
N THR A 84 2.12 -6.20 5.93
CA THR A 84 2.87 -7.42 6.27
C THR A 84 4.36 -7.17 6.07
N SER A 85 5.19 -7.82 6.88
CA SER A 85 6.64 -7.81 6.70
C SER A 85 7.23 -9.19 6.97
N HIS A 86 8.45 -9.45 6.51
CA HIS A 86 9.14 -10.71 6.72
C HIS A 86 10.66 -10.55 6.58
N GLY A 87 11.41 -11.41 7.26
CA GLY A 87 12.87 -11.51 7.17
C GLY A 87 13.56 -10.18 7.46
N SER A 88 14.55 -9.82 6.62
CA SER A 88 15.34 -8.60 6.82
C SER A 88 14.53 -7.30 6.73
N ARG A 89 13.29 -7.33 6.22
CA ARG A 89 12.45 -6.13 6.08
C ARG A 89 11.74 -5.73 7.37
N VAL A 90 11.55 -6.66 8.31
CA VAL A 90 10.83 -6.40 9.58
C VAL A 90 11.46 -5.24 10.35
N THR A 91 12.79 -5.24 10.48
CA THR A 91 13.53 -4.16 11.14
C THR A 91 13.41 -2.81 10.42
N GLY A 92 13.11 -2.80 9.12
CA GLY A 92 12.90 -1.59 8.32
C GLY A 92 11.49 -1.02 8.40
N ALA A 93 10.49 -1.87 8.65
CA ALA A 93 9.06 -1.52 8.63
C ALA A 93 8.67 -0.38 9.59
N PHE A 94 9.47 -0.14 10.63
CA PHE A 94 9.23 0.99 11.53
C PHE A 94 9.20 2.33 10.79
N ALA A 95 10.02 2.52 9.76
CA ALA A 95 10.12 3.81 9.07
C ALA A 95 8.86 4.06 8.23
N THR A 96 8.32 3.01 7.61
CA THR A 96 7.02 3.04 6.95
C THR A 96 5.92 3.43 7.94
N ILE A 97 5.80 2.69 9.05
CA ILE A 97 4.76 2.93 10.05
C ILE A 97 4.89 4.32 10.68
N GLU A 98 6.11 4.77 10.96
CA GLU A 98 6.38 6.12 11.47
C GLU A 98 5.95 7.18 10.46
N SER A 99 6.22 6.99 9.16
CA SER A 99 5.82 7.93 8.11
C SER A 99 4.29 8.04 7.99
N ILE A 100 3.56 6.93 8.14
CA ILE A 100 2.10 6.90 8.22
C ILE A 100 1.61 7.66 9.45
N GLY A 101 2.21 7.41 10.62
CA GLY A 101 1.85 8.07 11.88
C GLY A 101 2.12 9.58 11.91
N LEU A 102 3.03 10.07 11.06
CA LEU A 102 3.31 11.50 10.85
C LEU A 102 2.42 12.14 9.77
N GLY A 103 1.56 11.35 9.13
CA GLY A 103 0.61 11.80 8.11
C GLY A 103 -0.43 12.79 8.65
N ARG A 104 -1.06 13.54 7.74
CA ARG A 104 -2.17 14.47 8.07
C ARG A 104 -3.40 13.74 8.58
N THR A 105 -3.68 12.57 7.99
CA THR A 105 -4.69 11.63 8.46
C THR A 105 -3.96 10.44 9.07
N ARG A 106 -4.39 10.02 10.26
CA ARG A 106 -3.87 8.85 10.97
C ARG A 106 -4.96 7.78 11.05
N PRO A 107 -4.62 6.50 10.94
CA PRO A 107 -5.61 5.42 10.96
C PRO A 107 -6.18 5.21 12.37
N ARG A 108 -7.39 4.67 12.49
CA ARG A 108 -7.92 4.20 13.78
C ARG A 108 -7.24 2.94 14.29
N GLU A 109 -6.67 2.16 13.38
CA GLU A 109 -5.97 0.91 13.67
C GLU A 109 -4.85 0.72 12.64
N ILE A 110 -3.68 0.25 13.08
CA ILE A 110 -2.62 -0.20 12.18
C ILE A 110 -2.09 -1.55 12.64
N VAL A 111 -2.16 -2.53 11.76
CA VAL A 111 -1.79 -3.92 12.04
C VAL A 111 -0.60 -4.32 11.15
N LEU A 112 0.48 -4.76 11.80
CA LEU A 112 1.62 -5.40 11.15
C LEU A 112 1.54 -6.91 11.37
N TRP A 113 1.38 -7.64 10.28
CA TRP A 113 1.38 -9.10 10.26
C TRP A 113 2.80 -9.64 10.04
N LEU A 114 3.20 -10.60 10.87
CA LEU A 114 4.50 -11.27 10.79
C LEU A 114 4.32 -12.80 10.80
N ASN A 115 5.08 -13.51 9.98
CA ASN A 115 4.96 -14.96 9.88
C ASN A 115 5.85 -15.73 10.87
N SER A 116 6.87 -15.07 11.42
CA SER A 116 7.85 -15.68 12.31
C SER A 116 7.59 -15.34 13.78
N ALA A 117 7.33 -16.36 14.59
CA ALA A 117 7.26 -16.21 16.05
C ALA A 117 8.56 -15.64 16.64
N ALA A 118 9.71 -15.99 16.05
CA ALA A 118 11.02 -15.49 16.49
C ALA A 118 11.17 -13.98 16.23
N GLU A 119 10.67 -13.47 15.09
CA GLU A 119 10.69 -12.03 14.78
C GLU A 119 9.79 -11.23 15.74
N ILE A 120 8.70 -11.83 16.21
CA ILE A 120 7.79 -11.22 17.19
C ILE A 120 8.43 -11.23 18.58
N ALA A 121 9.05 -12.33 18.98
CA ALA A 121 9.74 -12.44 20.27
C ALA A 121 10.89 -11.43 20.37
N ASP A 122 11.67 -11.27 19.30
CA ASP A 122 12.76 -10.31 19.22
C ASP A 122 12.44 -9.07 18.36
N LEU A 123 11.29 -8.46 18.65
CA LEU A 123 10.83 -7.30 17.90
C LEU A 123 11.79 -6.09 18.05
N ALA A 124 12.22 -5.48 16.94
CA ALA A 124 13.14 -4.34 16.98
C ALA A 124 12.65 -3.22 17.94
N PRO A 125 13.54 -2.54 18.69
CA PRO A 125 13.16 -1.49 19.63
C PRO A 125 12.28 -0.38 19.02
N GLU A 126 12.44 -0.11 17.72
CA GLU A 126 11.64 0.83 16.95
C GLU A 126 10.17 0.41 16.85
N LEU A 127 9.92 -0.87 16.60
CA LEU A 127 8.57 -1.43 16.51
C LEU A 127 7.95 -1.54 17.90
N ARG A 128 8.71 -1.93 18.93
CA ARG A 128 8.24 -1.89 20.33
C ARG A 128 7.83 -0.47 20.76
N ARG A 129 8.54 0.57 20.29
CA ARG A 129 8.15 1.98 20.49
C ARG A 129 6.85 2.33 19.77
N LEU A 130 6.64 1.82 18.56
CA LEU A 130 5.40 2.00 17.82
C LEU A 130 4.22 1.27 18.46
N GLN A 131 4.42 0.09 19.05
CA GLN A 131 3.37 -0.61 19.81
C GLN A 131 2.84 0.25 20.94
N ARG A 132 3.72 0.89 21.70
CA ARG A 132 3.35 1.87 22.75
C ARG A 132 2.61 3.11 22.21
N ARG A 133 2.65 3.35 20.90
CA ARG A 133 1.97 4.45 20.22
C ARG A 133 0.73 4.01 19.43
N GLY A 134 0.37 2.71 19.47
CA GLY A 134 -0.85 2.16 18.88
C GLY A 134 -0.65 1.13 17.76
N LEU A 135 0.58 0.73 17.44
CA LEU A 135 0.80 -0.38 16.49
C LEU A 135 0.37 -1.72 17.10
N THR A 136 -0.43 -2.47 16.35
CA THR A 136 -0.73 -3.88 16.67
C THR A 136 0.19 -4.77 15.85
N VAL A 137 0.87 -5.73 16.48
CA VAL A 137 1.72 -6.72 15.80
C VAL A 137 1.13 -8.10 16.06
N VAL A 138 0.86 -8.86 15.00
CA VAL A 138 0.15 -10.14 15.08
C VAL A 138 0.89 -11.22 14.29
N GLN A 139 1.00 -12.40 14.89
CA GLN A 139 1.52 -13.58 14.19
C GLN A 139 0.47 -14.15 13.25
N VAL A 140 0.87 -14.58 12.06
CA VAL A 140 -0.01 -15.26 11.11
C VAL A 140 0.72 -16.29 10.27
N GLU A 141 0.01 -17.30 9.79
CA GLU A 141 0.56 -18.25 8.83
C GLU A 141 1.02 -17.54 7.53
N ASN A 142 1.94 -18.18 6.81
CA ASN A 142 2.49 -17.62 5.59
C ASN A 142 1.50 -17.73 4.43
N LEU A 143 0.76 -16.64 4.16
CA LEU A 143 -0.14 -16.51 3.00
C LEU A 143 0.54 -15.78 1.82
N GLY A 144 1.88 -15.67 1.86
CA GLY A 144 2.65 -14.92 0.88
C GLY A 144 2.17 -13.46 0.78
N PRO A 145 1.97 -12.92 -0.43
CA PRO A 145 1.52 -11.54 -0.60
C PRO A 145 0.10 -11.30 -0.08
N HIS A 146 -0.75 -12.33 0.06
CA HIS A 146 -2.12 -12.21 0.55
C HIS A 146 -2.20 -11.85 2.04
N THR A 147 -1.10 -12.02 2.77
CA THR A 147 -0.97 -11.65 4.19
C THR A 147 -1.29 -10.18 4.45
N LYS A 148 -1.12 -9.29 3.45
CA LYS A 148 -1.36 -7.85 3.61
C LYS A 148 -2.83 -7.49 3.88
N TYR A 149 -3.78 -8.32 3.45
CA TYR A 149 -5.22 -8.03 3.59
C TYR A 149 -6.02 -9.18 4.19
N PHE A 150 -5.73 -10.44 3.82
CA PHE A 150 -6.65 -11.54 4.12
C PHE A 150 -6.81 -11.81 5.61
N PRO A 151 -5.73 -11.85 6.44
CA PRO A 151 -5.87 -12.03 7.88
C PRO A 151 -6.73 -10.93 8.53
N PHE A 152 -6.63 -9.70 8.04
CA PHE A 152 -7.49 -8.61 8.51
C PHE A 152 -8.97 -8.89 8.18
N VAL A 153 -9.25 -9.28 6.94
CA VAL A 153 -10.61 -9.60 6.47
C VAL A 153 -11.20 -10.79 7.24
N ARG A 154 -10.38 -11.81 7.53
CA ARG A 154 -10.78 -13.02 8.25
C ARG A 154 -11.05 -12.75 9.73
N ASP A 155 -10.11 -12.10 10.41
CA ASP A 155 -10.05 -12.12 11.88
C ASP A 155 -10.48 -10.80 12.54
N ARG A 156 -10.46 -9.68 11.81
CA ARG A 156 -10.61 -8.34 12.40
C ARG A 156 -11.68 -7.47 11.76
N TRP A 157 -12.14 -7.81 10.56
CA TRP A 157 -13.09 -6.98 9.84
C TRP A 157 -14.49 -7.01 10.48
N ASP A 158 -14.98 -5.82 10.83
CA ASP A 158 -16.25 -5.59 11.52
C ASP A 158 -17.49 -5.67 10.60
N GLY A 159 -17.30 -5.96 9.31
CA GLY A 159 -18.38 -6.08 8.32
C GLY A 159 -18.83 -4.76 7.68
N ALA A 160 -18.35 -3.62 8.17
CA ALA A 160 -18.81 -2.29 7.73
C ALA A 160 -17.67 -1.32 7.38
N SER A 161 -16.49 -1.50 7.95
CA SER A 161 -15.38 -0.56 7.76
C SER A 161 -14.59 -0.85 6.50
N PRO A 162 -14.00 0.16 5.85
CA PRO A 162 -13.05 -0.05 4.77
C PRO A 162 -11.71 -0.59 5.30
N LEU A 163 -10.82 -0.95 4.39
CA LEU A 163 -9.43 -1.30 4.70
C LEU A 163 -8.49 -0.56 3.76
N VAL A 164 -7.38 -0.06 4.29
CA VAL A 164 -6.24 0.41 3.48
C VAL A 164 -5.07 -0.55 3.65
N THR A 165 -4.47 -1.00 2.54
CA THR A 165 -3.21 -1.74 2.58
C THR A 165 -2.01 -0.82 2.38
N ALA A 166 -0.88 -1.21 2.96
CA ALA A 166 0.40 -0.52 2.80
C ALA A 166 1.56 -1.51 2.64
N ASP A 167 2.63 -1.07 1.98
CA ASP A 167 3.90 -1.79 1.84
C ASP A 167 4.81 -1.44 3.01
N ASP A 168 5.61 -2.40 3.49
CA ASP A 168 6.51 -2.28 4.64
C ASP A 168 7.87 -1.63 4.33
N ASP A 169 8.11 -1.24 3.07
CA ASP A 169 9.39 -0.70 2.61
C ASP A 169 9.29 0.66 1.90
N LEU A 170 8.16 1.35 2.05
CA LEU A 170 7.92 2.69 1.51
C LEU A 170 7.89 3.77 2.59
N VAL A 171 8.32 4.98 2.24
CA VAL A 171 8.13 6.19 3.06
C VAL A 171 6.92 6.94 2.53
N TYR A 172 5.82 6.94 3.27
CA TYR A 172 4.59 7.58 2.82
C TYR A 172 4.63 9.10 3.02
N PRO A 173 4.28 9.90 2.00
CA PRO A 173 4.17 11.34 2.13
C PRO A 173 3.00 11.74 3.03
N ALA A 174 3.06 12.96 3.60
CA ALA A 174 2.10 13.39 4.62
C ALA A 174 0.63 13.39 4.18
N GLY A 175 0.37 13.54 2.88
CA GLY A 175 -0.98 13.50 2.29
C GLY A 175 -1.44 12.12 1.81
N TRP A 176 -0.66 11.05 1.98
CA TRP A 176 -0.94 9.73 1.40
C TRP A 176 -2.32 9.17 1.77
N LEU A 177 -2.61 9.00 3.07
CA LEU A 177 -3.88 8.46 3.54
C LEU A 177 -5.05 9.42 3.27
N ALA A 178 -4.82 10.73 3.46
CA ALA A 178 -5.83 11.76 3.22
C ALA A 178 -6.36 11.74 1.77
N ARG A 179 -5.49 11.42 0.80
CA ARG A 179 -5.89 11.28 -0.61
C ARG A 179 -6.78 10.07 -0.85
N LEU A 180 -6.48 8.92 -0.23
CA LEU A 180 -7.34 7.73 -0.31
C LEU A 180 -8.71 7.99 0.34
N VAL A 181 -8.72 8.62 1.52
CA VAL A 181 -9.97 9.00 2.22
C VAL A 181 -10.82 9.93 1.35
N ARG A 182 -10.22 10.95 0.73
CA ARG A 182 -10.93 11.86 -0.17
C ARG A 182 -11.47 11.13 -1.41
N ALA A 183 -10.67 10.24 -2.00
CA ALA A 183 -11.11 9.47 -3.15
C ALA A 183 -12.24 8.50 -2.79
N ALA A 184 -12.21 7.89 -1.61
CA ALA A 184 -13.31 7.05 -1.13
C ALA A 184 -14.56 7.84 -0.77
N ALA A 185 -14.45 9.09 -0.32
CA ALA A 185 -15.61 9.95 -0.13
C ALA A 185 -16.32 10.30 -1.45
N ASP A 186 -15.55 10.43 -2.53
CA ASP A 186 -16.05 10.68 -3.88
C ASP A 186 -16.62 9.40 -4.54
N ARG A 187 -15.95 8.26 -4.37
CA ARG A 187 -16.38 6.94 -4.87
C ARG A 187 -16.25 5.87 -3.77
N PRO A 188 -17.24 5.77 -2.87
CA PRO A 188 -17.20 4.84 -1.73
C PRO A 188 -17.42 3.38 -2.13
N ASP A 189 -17.96 3.16 -3.32
CA ASP A 189 -18.21 1.87 -3.95
C ASP A 189 -16.95 1.25 -4.59
N ALA A 190 -15.92 2.06 -4.83
CA ALA A 190 -14.76 1.67 -5.64
C ALA A 190 -13.53 1.26 -4.81
N VAL A 191 -12.74 0.35 -5.37
CA VAL A 191 -11.34 0.16 -4.97
C VAL A 191 -10.54 1.37 -5.47
N ASN A 192 -9.88 2.07 -4.55
CA ASN A 192 -9.17 3.31 -4.83
C ASN A 192 -7.65 3.08 -4.67
N ALA A 193 -6.90 3.07 -5.77
CA ALA A 193 -5.47 2.78 -5.77
C ALA A 193 -4.60 4.01 -6.11
N HIS A 194 -3.42 4.13 -5.50
CA HIS A 194 -2.42 5.16 -5.90
C HIS A 194 -1.73 4.83 -7.22
N ARG A 195 -1.73 3.56 -7.61
CA ARG A 195 -1.13 3.07 -8.86
C ARG A 195 -2.00 1.97 -9.43
N ALA A 196 -2.26 2.07 -10.73
CA ALA A 196 -2.93 1.03 -11.49
C ALA A 196 -2.27 0.85 -12.86
N HIS A 197 -2.49 -0.32 -13.43
CA HIS A 197 -2.32 -0.59 -14.85
C HIS A 197 -3.69 -0.62 -15.54
N HIS A 198 -3.68 -0.57 -16.86
CA HIS A 198 -4.84 -0.83 -17.69
C HIS A 198 -4.66 -2.22 -18.31
N VAL A 199 -5.63 -3.10 -18.10
CA VAL A 199 -5.66 -4.44 -18.70
C VAL A 199 -5.89 -4.28 -20.19
N GLU A 200 -4.95 -4.77 -20.99
CA GLU A 200 -5.03 -4.67 -22.45
C GLU A 200 -5.62 -5.94 -23.04
N VAL A 201 -6.53 -5.75 -24.00
CA VAL A 201 -7.13 -6.81 -24.82
C VAL A 201 -6.80 -6.58 -26.28
N ASP A 202 -6.74 -7.65 -27.07
CA ASP A 202 -6.63 -7.56 -28.51
C ASP A 202 -7.99 -7.22 -29.18
N PRO A 203 -8.03 -7.00 -30.51
CA PRO A 203 -9.28 -6.69 -31.21
C PRO A 203 -10.35 -7.78 -31.13
N ASP A 204 -9.96 -9.03 -30.86
CA ASP A 204 -10.88 -10.17 -30.72
C ASP A 204 -11.38 -10.33 -29.27
N GLY A 205 -10.93 -9.45 -28.35
CA GLY A 205 -11.32 -9.43 -26.94
C GLY A 205 -10.49 -10.35 -26.05
N ALA A 206 -9.43 -10.98 -26.56
CA ALA A 206 -8.54 -11.82 -25.75
C ALA A 206 -7.54 -10.97 -24.97
N LEU A 207 -7.21 -11.41 -23.74
CA LEU A 207 -6.24 -10.72 -22.91
C LEU A 207 -4.84 -10.75 -23.53
N LEU A 208 -4.21 -9.58 -23.61
CA LEU A 208 -2.79 -9.50 -23.89
C LEU A 208 -1.98 -9.96 -22.67
N PRO A 209 -0.75 -10.47 -22.88
CA PRO A 209 0.15 -10.83 -21.79
C PRO A 209 0.34 -9.69 -20.78
N TYR A 210 0.52 -10.01 -19.50
CA TYR A 210 0.68 -9.04 -18.42
C TYR A 210 1.78 -7.99 -18.70
N SER A 211 2.85 -8.39 -19.39
CA SER A 211 3.94 -7.49 -19.79
C SER A 211 3.54 -6.39 -20.79
N ARG A 212 2.40 -6.56 -21.47
CA ARG A 212 1.81 -5.58 -22.40
C ARG A 212 0.86 -4.62 -21.72
N TRP A 213 0.44 -4.86 -20.47
CA TRP A 213 -0.50 -4.00 -19.78
C TRP A 213 0.09 -2.61 -19.56
N THR A 214 -0.62 -1.58 -20.01
CA THR A 214 -0.11 -0.21 -19.95
C THR A 214 -0.35 0.39 -18.57
N ALA A 215 0.35 1.48 -18.26
CA ALA A 215 0.12 2.16 -16.99
C ALA A 215 -1.17 2.99 -17.09
N CYS A 216 -2.03 2.92 -16.07
CA CYS A 216 -3.27 3.69 -16.06
C CYS A 216 -2.99 5.20 -16.07
N ARG A 217 -3.68 5.93 -16.94
CA ARG A 217 -3.59 7.40 -17.11
C ARG A 217 -4.91 8.12 -16.83
N SER A 218 -5.90 7.38 -16.35
CA SER A 218 -7.25 7.85 -16.02
C SER A 218 -7.43 7.86 -14.50
N ASP A 219 -8.33 8.71 -14.00
CA ASP A 219 -8.87 8.63 -12.64
C ASP A 219 -10.34 8.20 -12.60
N ARG A 220 -10.88 7.82 -13.77
CA ARG A 220 -12.21 7.25 -13.90
C ARG A 220 -12.20 5.77 -13.50
N PRO A 221 -13.25 5.26 -12.85
CA PRO A 221 -13.42 3.84 -12.65
C PRO A 221 -13.69 3.14 -13.98
N GLU A 222 -12.96 2.06 -14.25
CA GLU A 222 -13.09 1.25 -15.48
C GLU A 222 -12.89 -0.22 -15.10
N VAL A 223 -13.60 -1.15 -15.76
CA VAL A 223 -13.50 -2.60 -15.48
C VAL A 223 -12.08 -3.10 -15.73
N ARG A 224 -11.39 -2.51 -16.71
CA ARG A 224 -10.00 -2.82 -17.07
C ARG A 224 -8.96 -2.13 -16.18
N THR A 225 -9.37 -1.39 -15.14
CA THR A 225 -8.39 -0.80 -14.23
C THR A 225 -7.84 -1.84 -13.26
N PHE A 226 -6.57 -2.17 -13.42
CA PHE A 226 -5.83 -3.10 -12.58
C PHE A 226 -5.09 -2.37 -11.46
N GLY A 227 -5.71 -2.25 -10.29
CA GLY A 227 -5.07 -1.67 -9.12
C GLY A 227 -3.89 -2.52 -8.64
N THR A 228 -2.67 -1.97 -8.66
CA THR A 228 -1.52 -2.66 -8.05
C THR A 228 -1.49 -2.34 -6.57
N GLY A 229 -1.23 -3.33 -5.73
CA GLY A 229 -1.11 -3.19 -4.27
C GLY A 229 0.02 -2.26 -3.84
N LEU A 230 0.92 -1.92 -4.77
CA LEU A 230 2.01 -0.97 -4.58
C LEU A 230 1.48 0.44 -4.24
N SER A 231 2.17 1.11 -3.31
CA SER A 231 1.86 2.48 -2.88
C SER A 231 0.53 2.63 -2.13
N GLY A 232 -0.13 1.51 -1.82
CA GLY A 232 -1.32 1.43 -0.99
C GLY A 232 -2.64 1.59 -1.74
N VAL A 233 -3.62 0.83 -1.28
CA VAL A 233 -4.94 0.69 -1.91
C VAL A 233 -6.02 0.72 -0.83
N TRP A 234 -7.12 1.40 -1.12
CA TRP A 234 -8.34 1.39 -0.31
C TRP A 234 -9.31 0.36 -0.89
N TYR A 235 -9.81 -0.52 -0.02
CA TYR A 235 -10.83 -1.51 -0.33
C TYR A 235 -12.14 -1.16 0.38
N PRO A 236 -13.25 -1.01 -0.37
CA PRO A 236 -14.56 -0.71 0.21
C PRO A 236 -15.15 -1.94 0.91
N PRO A 237 -16.12 -1.77 1.83
CA PRO A 237 -16.75 -2.88 2.55
C PRO A 237 -17.33 -3.96 1.63
N ALA A 238 -17.84 -3.58 0.46
CA ALA A 238 -18.32 -4.52 -0.55
C ALA A 238 -17.21 -5.49 -1.00
N MET A 239 -16.01 -4.97 -1.28
CA MET A 239 -14.86 -5.78 -1.66
C MET A 239 -14.41 -6.71 -0.54
N LEU A 240 -14.34 -6.19 0.69
CA LEU A 240 -13.93 -7.00 1.85
C LEU A 240 -14.91 -8.14 2.13
N ARG A 241 -16.22 -7.90 1.94
CA ARG A 241 -17.24 -8.95 2.01
C ARG A 241 -16.96 -10.08 1.02
N ARG A 242 -16.73 -9.72 -0.25
CA ARG A 242 -16.45 -10.66 -1.34
C ARG A 242 -15.16 -11.44 -1.15
N LEU A 243 -14.14 -10.82 -0.56
CA LEU A 243 -12.90 -11.50 -0.18
C LEU A 243 -13.12 -12.47 0.97
N ARG A 244 -13.94 -12.10 1.97
CA ARG A 244 -14.27 -12.98 3.11
C ARG A 244 -15.04 -14.21 2.66
N GLU A 245 -16.04 -14.03 1.80
CA GLU A 245 -16.88 -15.11 1.24
C GLU A 245 -16.06 -16.14 0.46
N ARG A 246 -15.01 -15.70 -0.25
CA ARG A 246 -14.12 -16.57 -1.02
C ARG A 246 -13.03 -17.26 -0.19
N GLY A 247 -12.86 -16.87 1.07
CA GLY A 247 -11.87 -17.47 1.97
C GLY A 247 -10.48 -17.54 1.35
N THR A 248 -9.85 -18.71 1.43
CA THR A 248 -8.49 -18.97 0.96
C THR A 248 -8.39 -19.50 -0.47
N ALA A 249 -9.45 -19.39 -1.29
CA ALA A 249 -9.44 -19.92 -2.67
C ALA A 249 -8.28 -19.39 -3.53
N PHE A 250 -7.74 -18.22 -3.20
CA PHE A 250 -6.53 -17.68 -3.82
C PHE A 250 -5.31 -18.60 -3.70
N ALA A 251 -5.23 -19.45 -2.67
CA ALA A 251 -4.09 -20.32 -2.44
C ALA A 251 -3.93 -21.36 -3.55
N ASP A 252 -5.04 -21.78 -4.18
CA ASP A 252 -5.04 -22.81 -5.21
C ASP A 252 -4.72 -22.25 -6.60
N VAL A 253 -5.21 -21.04 -6.90
CA VAL A 253 -5.15 -20.46 -8.26
C VAL A 253 -4.17 -19.30 -8.41
N CYS A 254 -3.90 -18.56 -7.33
CA CYS A 254 -3.18 -17.30 -7.36
C CYS A 254 -2.27 -17.06 -6.13
N PRO A 255 -1.51 -18.06 -5.61
CA PRO A 255 -0.84 -17.94 -4.31
C PRO A 255 0.26 -16.87 -4.21
N ARG A 256 0.74 -16.36 -5.34
CA ARG A 256 1.90 -15.45 -5.44
C ARG A 256 1.57 -14.09 -6.03
N ALA A 257 0.32 -13.83 -6.39
CA ALA A 257 -0.09 -12.58 -7.02
C ALA A 257 -1.42 -12.07 -6.48
N ASP A 258 -1.36 -11.45 -5.30
CA ASP A 258 -2.53 -10.90 -4.65
C ASP A 258 -3.25 -9.84 -5.50
N ASP A 259 -2.51 -9.00 -6.23
CA ASP A 259 -3.09 -8.01 -7.14
C ASP A 259 -3.98 -8.66 -8.23
N ILE A 260 -3.58 -9.83 -8.76
CA ILE A 260 -4.37 -10.58 -9.74
C ILE A 260 -5.66 -11.11 -9.11
N TRP A 261 -5.56 -11.71 -7.93
CA TRP A 261 -6.73 -12.21 -7.19
C TRP A 261 -7.70 -11.08 -6.83
N LEU A 262 -7.18 -9.96 -6.32
CA LEU A 262 -8.00 -8.81 -5.93
C LEU A 262 -8.70 -8.18 -7.14
N HIS A 263 -8.04 -8.11 -8.29
CA HIS A 263 -8.68 -7.64 -9.52
C HIS A 263 -9.75 -8.63 -10.02
N PHE A 264 -9.47 -9.93 -10.00
CA PHE A 264 -10.45 -10.96 -10.34
C PHE A 264 -11.74 -10.82 -9.53
N VAL A 265 -11.63 -10.70 -8.20
CA VAL A 265 -12.78 -10.52 -7.31
C VAL A 265 -13.53 -9.23 -7.65
N ALA A 266 -12.81 -8.14 -7.91
CA ALA A 266 -13.44 -6.88 -8.28
C ALA A 266 -14.26 -7.00 -9.58
N VAL A 267 -13.70 -7.59 -10.64
CA VAL A 267 -14.41 -7.76 -11.92
C VAL A 267 -15.59 -8.73 -11.79
N ALA A 268 -15.37 -9.87 -11.14
CA ALA A 268 -16.40 -10.90 -10.96
C ALA A 268 -17.64 -10.36 -10.22
N ASP A 269 -17.42 -9.52 -9.21
CA ASP A 269 -18.51 -8.94 -8.41
C ASP A 269 -18.95 -7.53 -8.87
N GLY A 270 -18.43 -7.04 -10.00
CA GLY A 270 -18.78 -5.72 -10.54
C GLY A 270 -18.39 -4.55 -9.64
N ILE A 271 -17.31 -4.69 -8.86
CA ILE A 271 -16.77 -3.66 -7.98
C ILE A 271 -15.82 -2.77 -8.80
N PRO A 272 -16.11 -1.47 -8.95
CA PRO A 272 -15.27 -0.59 -9.75
C PRO A 272 -13.86 -0.45 -9.14
N VAL A 273 -12.86 -0.38 -10.01
CA VAL A 273 -11.47 -0.08 -9.62
C VAL A 273 -11.06 1.23 -10.28
N ARG A 274 -10.36 2.10 -9.55
CA ARG A 274 -9.82 3.34 -10.12
C ARG A 274 -8.44 3.71 -9.57
N GLN A 275 -7.65 4.40 -10.39
CA GLN A 275 -6.50 5.15 -9.91
C GLN A 275 -6.99 6.50 -9.37
N ILE A 276 -6.53 6.93 -8.18
CA ILE A 276 -7.08 8.15 -7.56
C ILE A 276 -6.61 9.46 -8.21
N ARG A 277 -5.68 9.37 -9.17
CA ARG A 277 -5.15 10.47 -9.99
C ARG A 277 -4.70 9.90 -11.33
N SER A 278 -4.67 10.71 -12.38
CA SER A 278 -4.18 10.31 -13.72
C SER A 278 -2.71 9.86 -13.74
N GLY A 279 -1.90 10.25 -12.76
CA GLY A 279 -0.50 9.85 -12.65
C GLY A 279 -0.26 8.80 -11.56
N SER A 280 0.24 7.63 -11.96
CA SER A 280 0.65 6.57 -11.03
C SER A 280 1.68 7.08 -10.02
N ARG A 281 1.51 6.73 -8.75
CA ARG A 281 2.42 7.18 -7.69
C ARG A 281 3.40 6.09 -7.26
N HIS A 282 4.67 6.50 -7.15
CA HIS A 282 5.77 5.70 -6.64
C HIS A 282 6.39 6.45 -5.46
N PHE A 283 6.30 5.88 -4.26
CA PHE A 283 6.86 6.52 -3.07
C PHE A 283 8.34 6.16 -2.86
N PRO A 284 9.08 6.93 -2.04
CA PRO A 284 10.45 6.63 -1.68
C PRO A 284 10.58 5.24 -1.08
N VAL A 285 11.59 4.51 -1.53
CA VAL A 285 11.87 3.16 -1.05
C VAL A 285 12.95 3.20 0.03
N LEU A 286 12.76 2.46 1.11
CA LEU A 286 13.72 2.33 2.21
C LEU A 286 14.99 1.59 1.75
N ARG A 287 16.12 1.88 2.42
CA ARG A 287 17.35 1.09 2.21
C ARG A 287 17.11 -0.35 2.65
N GLY A 288 17.51 -1.31 1.82
CA GLY A 288 17.36 -2.75 2.09
C GLY A 288 16.10 -3.38 1.52
N SER A 289 15.24 -2.60 0.86
CA SER A 289 14.08 -3.11 0.12
C SER A 289 14.49 -4.08 -0.98
N GLN A 290 13.76 -5.18 -1.16
CA GLN A 290 14.03 -6.20 -2.18
C GLN A 290 13.18 -6.02 -3.46
N VAL A 291 12.68 -4.81 -3.74
CA VAL A 291 11.74 -4.50 -4.84
C VAL A 291 12.16 -5.11 -6.18
N SER A 292 13.46 -5.13 -6.49
CA SER A 292 13.96 -5.65 -7.77
C SER A 292 13.91 -7.18 -7.92
N LYS A 293 14.00 -7.94 -6.82
CA LYS A 293 13.96 -9.42 -6.88
C LYS A 293 12.54 -9.92 -7.14
N LEU A 294 11.56 -9.41 -6.40
CA LEU A 294 10.15 -9.77 -6.59
C LEU A 294 9.62 -9.41 -7.99
N GLN A 295 10.05 -8.28 -8.54
CA GLN A 295 9.68 -7.88 -9.91
C GLN A 295 10.33 -8.78 -10.97
N ALA A 296 11.58 -9.19 -10.77
CA ALA A 296 12.27 -10.09 -11.69
C ALA A 296 11.65 -11.49 -11.69
N ASP A 297 11.30 -12.03 -10.52
CA ASP A 297 10.73 -13.38 -10.39
C ASP A 297 9.30 -13.48 -10.97
N ASN A 298 8.48 -12.43 -10.78
CA ASN A 298 7.08 -12.42 -11.25
C ASN A 298 6.94 -12.16 -12.75
N VAL A 299 7.83 -11.34 -13.33
CA VAL A 299 7.79 -10.95 -14.76
C VAL A 299 8.67 -11.86 -15.63
N GLY A 300 9.83 -12.28 -15.13
CA GLY A 300 10.83 -13.02 -15.91
C GLY A 300 10.48 -14.48 -16.22
N LEU A 301 9.48 -15.06 -15.54
CA LEU A 301 9.07 -16.46 -15.69
C LEU A 301 7.61 -16.64 -16.13
N SER A 302 6.96 -15.60 -16.66
CA SER A 302 5.52 -15.60 -16.98
C SER A 302 4.62 -16.03 -15.79
N GLY A 303 5.09 -15.81 -14.56
CA GLY A 303 4.41 -16.24 -13.34
C GLY A 303 3.05 -15.55 -13.15
N ASN A 304 2.96 -14.28 -13.55
CA ASN A 304 1.70 -13.55 -13.56
C ASN A 304 0.73 -14.09 -14.61
N ASP A 305 1.17 -14.33 -15.86
CA ASP A 305 0.31 -14.86 -16.92
C ASP A 305 -0.26 -16.25 -16.57
N ARG A 306 0.55 -17.11 -15.92
CA ARG A 306 0.08 -18.42 -15.45
C ARG A 306 -1.01 -18.28 -14.37
N GLN A 307 -0.83 -17.38 -13.40
CA GLN A 307 -1.83 -17.16 -12.36
C GLN A 307 -3.08 -16.45 -12.89
N ILE A 308 -2.95 -15.55 -13.86
CA ILE A 308 -4.10 -14.95 -14.58
C ILE A 308 -4.92 -16.06 -15.23
N ARG A 309 -4.29 -16.95 -15.99
CA ARG A 309 -4.99 -18.06 -16.67
C ARG A 309 -5.67 -19.04 -15.72
N ALA A 310 -5.09 -19.26 -14.54
CA ALA A 310 -5.69 -20.12 -13.52
C ALA A 310 -6.81 -19.43 -12.73
N THR A 311 -6.85 -18.10 -12.71
CA THR A 311 -7.76 -17.32 -11.85
C THR A 311 -8.94 -16.73 -12.63
N TYR A 312 -8.72 -16.18 -13.83
CA TYR A 312 -9.74 -15.46 -14.58
C TYR A 312 -10.64 -16.45 -15.32
N THR A 313 -11.91 -16.46 -14.96
CA THR A 313 -12.95 -17.29 -15.58
C THR A 313 -13.47 -16.66 -16.88
N ASP A 314 -14.16 -17.45 -17.70
CA ASP A 314 -14.76 -16.96 -18.95
C ASP A 314 -15.70 -15.77 -18.76
N ASP A 315 -16.47 -15.73 -17.65
CA ASP A 315 -17.31 -14.56 -17.31
C ASP A 315 -16.46 -13.30 -17.06
N VAL A 316 -15.38 -13.42 -16.30
CA VAL A 316 -14.46 -12.30 -16.04
C VAL A 316 -13.77 -11.84 -17.32
N LEU A 317 -13.36 -12.78 -18.18
CA LEU A 317 -12.79 -12.46 -19.48
C LEU A 317 -13.80 -11.76 -20.39
N GLY A 318 -15.05 -12.21 -20.41
CA GLY A 318 -16.14 -11.56 -21.17
C GLY A 318 -16.41 -10.13 -20.71
N ARG A 319 -16.42 -9.89 -19.39
CA ARG A 319 -16.55 -8.52 -18.83
C ARG A 319 -15.38 -7.63 -19.22
N LEU A 320 -14.15 -8.16 -19.18
CA LEU A 320 -12.96 -7.42 -19.59
C LEU A 320 -12.99 -7.12 -21.09
N ALA A 321 -13.45 -8.05 -21.94
CA ALA A 321 -13.61 -7.84 -23.37
C ALA A 321 -14.67 -6.76 -23.68
N ALA A 322 -15.76 -6.70 -22.91
CA ALA A 322 -16.83 -5.71 -23.10
C ALA A 322 -16.41 -4.27 -22.74
N GLY A 323 -15.53 -4.11 -21.73
CA GLY A 323 -15.03 -2.80 -21.28
C GLY A 323 -15.78 -2.21 -20.10
#